data_AF-A0A3N5Z5U3-F1
#
_entry.id   AF-A0A3N5Z5U3-F1
#
_cell.length_a   1.000
_cell.length_b   1.000
_cell.length_c   1.000
_cell.angle_alpha   90.00
_cell.angle_beta   90.00
_cell.angle_gamma   90.00
#
_symmetry.space_group_name_H-M   'P 1'
#
loop_
_entity.id
_entity.type
_entity.pdbx_description
1 polymer ?
#
loop_
_entity_poly.entity_id
_entity_poly.type
_entity_poly.pdbx_seq_one_letter_code
_entity_poly.pdbx_strand_id
1 'polypeptide(L)'
;MNTTGPKFPPFGYFNLHLLFLVVLFVCAALLGQDTRERDQRIQVDVNLVTLRFTVRDQQGQFLNNLTEDQFRIFENQERKDLAFFDEPSIKAAGAARSFLPSC
;
A
#
# COMPACT_ATOMS: atom_id res chain seq x y z
N MET A 1 -20.26 -53.45 66.19
CA MET A 1 -20.94 -52.18 65.86
C MET A 1 -19.90 -51.17 65.40
N ASN A 2 -19.80 -51.01 64.08
CA ASN A 2 -19.62 -49.75 63.35
C ASN A 2 -19.47 -48.45 64.15
N THR A 3 -18.41 -47.68 63.87
CA THR A 3 -18.54 -46.31 63.31
C THR A 3 -17.19 -45.81 62.79
N THR A 4 -17.10 -45.66 61.46
CA THR A 4 -16.01 -45.01 60.74
C THR A 4 -16.40 -43.53 60.60
N GLY A 5 -15.74 -42.63 61.32
CA GLY A 5 -16.02 -41.19 61.26
C GLY A 5 -15.50 -40.55 59.96
N PRO A 6 -16.18 -39.51 59.41
CA PRO A 6 -15.76 -38.85 58.18
C PRO A 6 -14.47 -38.02 58.38
N LYS A 7 -13.50 -38.20 57.48
CA LYS A 7 -12.28 -37.40 57.37
C LYS A 7 -12.61 -36.03 56.74
N PHE A 8 -12.53 -34.97 57.53
CA PHE A 8 -12.65 -33.58 57.06
C PHE A 8 -11.45 -33.21 56.16
N PRO A 9 -11.68 -32.55 55.01
CA PRO A 9 -10.58 -32.09 54.15
C PRO A 9 -9.89 -30.86 54.77
N PRO A 10 -8.56 -30.71 54.63
CA PRO A 10 -7.83 -29.56 55.12
C PRO A 10 -8.15 -28.31 54.28
N PHE A 11 -8.70 -27.28 54.94
CA PHE A 11 -9.11 -25.97 54.41
C PHE A 11 -7.99 -25.14 53.73
N GLY A 12 -6.74 -25.63 53.67
CA GLY A 12 -5.60 -24.91 53.09
C GLY A 12 -5.49 -25.01 51.55
N TYR A 13 -5.98 -26.08 50.94
CA TYR A 13 -5.86 -26.28 49.49
C TYR A 13 -6.88 -25.48 48.68
N PHE A 14 -8.00 -25.07 49.29
CA PHE A 14 -9.07 -24.34 48.60
C PHE A 14 -8.62 -22.95 48.15
N ASN A 15 -7.88 -22.24 48.99
CA ASN A 15 -7.31 -20.93 48.64
C ASN A 15 -6.13 -21.03 47.67
N LEU A 16 -5.32 -22.09 47.78
CA LEU A 16 -4.17 -22.30 46.89
C LEU A 16 -4.61 -22.72 45.48
N HIS A 17 -5.64 -23.56 45.35
CA HIS A 17 -6.23 -23.91 44.06
C HIS A 17 -6.94 -22.73 43.41
N LEU A 18 -7.66 -21.90 44.19
CA LEU A 18 -8.27 -20.68 43.68
C LEU A 18 -7.22 -19.70 43.14
N LEU A 19 -6.13 -19.50 43.88
CA LEU A 19 -4.99 -18.68 43.44
C LEU A 19 -4.37 -19.22 42.14
N PHE A 20 -4.16 -20.54 42.07
CA PHE A 20 -3.61 -21.18 40.88
C PHE A 20 -4.50 -21.01 39.64
N LEU A 21 -5.82 -21.13 39.79
CA LEU A 21 -6.77 -20.92 38.70
C LEU A 21 -6.80 -19.46 38.22
N VAL A 22 -6.70 -18.50 39.13
CA VAL A 22 -6.61 -17.07 38.78
C VAL A 22 -5.33 -16.78 38.01
N VAL A 23 -4.19 -17.31 38.45
CA VAL A 23 -2.91 -17.16 37.76
C VAL A 23 -2.94 -17.81 36.38
N LEU A 24 -3.50 -19.02 36.27
CA LEU A 24 -3.67 -19.73 34.99
C LEU A 24 -4.53 -18.92 34.01
N PHE A 25 -5.64 -18.35 34.50
CA PHE A 25 -6.55 -17.55 33.70
C PHE A 25 -5.89 -16.25 33.20
N VAL A 26 -5.14 -15.57 34.06
CA VAL A 26 -4.39 -14.36 33.70
C VAL A 26 -3.28 -14.69 32.69
N CYS A 27 -2.53 -15.78 32.87
CA CYS A 27 -1.52 -16.21 31.91
C CYS A 27 -2.12 -16.54 30.54
N ALA A 28 -3.27 -17.23 30.50
CA ALA A 28 -3.95 -17.53 29.24
C ALA A 28 -4.43 -16.27 28.50
N ALA A 29 -4.90 -15.26 29.23
CA ALA A 29 -5.32 -13.98 28.65
C ALA A 29 -4.14 -13.18 28.06
N LEU A 30 -2.95 -13.26 28.68
CA LEU A 30 -1.75 -12.59 28.19
C LEU A 30 -1.15 -13.27 26.94
N LEU A 31 -1.29 -14.60 26.82
CA LEU A 31 -0.77 -15.36 25.67
C LEU A 31 -1.68 -15.33 24.43
N GLY A 32 -2.94 -14.89 24.56
CA GLY A 32 -3.91 -14.85 23.45
C GLY A 32 -3.99 -13.51 22.71
N GLN A 33 -3.20 -12.51 23.10
CA GLN A 33 -3.15 -11.21 22.41
C GLN A 33 -2.15 -11.28 21.25
N ASP A 34 -2.47 -12.10 20.24
CA ASP A 34 -1.84 -11.99 18.92
C ASP A 34 -2.25 -10.63 18.34
N THR A 35 -1.37 -9.64 18.52
CA THR A 35 -1.45 -8.36 17.81
C THR A 35 -1.31 -8.69 16.33
N ARG A 36 -2.44 -8.93 15.66
CA ARG A 36 -2.50 -8.99 14.21
C ARG A 36 -2.18 -7.59 13.73
N GLU A 37 -0.89 -7.32 13.50
CA GLU A 37 -0.46 -6.25 12.62
C GLU A 37 -1.21 -6.46 11.32
N ARG A 38 -2.33 -5.76 11.16
CA ARG A 38 -2.96 -5.59 9.87
C ARG A 38 -1.87 -4.95 9.02
N ASP A 39 -1.33 -5.73 8.09
CA ASP A 39 -0.54 -5.27 6.96
C ASP A 39 -1.34 -4.16 6.27
N GLN A 40 -1.14 -2.92 6.71
CA GLN A 40 -1.81 -1.74 6.16
C GLN A 40 -1.12 -1.44 4.84
N ARG A 41 -1.51 -2.18 3.79
CA ARG A 41 -1.07 -1.89 2.43
C ARG A 41 -1.68 -0.55 2.03
N ILE A 42 -0.85 0.49 2.01
CA ILE A 42 -1.21 1.80 1.47
C ILE A 42 -1.40 1.62 -0.04
N GLN A 43 -2.65 1.54 -0.50
CA GLN A 43 -2.98 1.66 -1.92
C GLN A 43 -3.10 3.15 -2.25
N VAL A 44 -2.17 3.66 -3.04
CA VAL A 44 -2.24 5.01 -3.61
C VAL A 44 -2.92 4.89 -4.97
N ASP A 45 -4.12 5.45 -5.10
CA ASP A 45 -4.81 5.57 -6.38
C ASP A 45 -4.25 6.78 -7.13
N VAL A 46 -3.60 6.55 -8.27
CA VAL A 46 -3.01 7.61 -9.11
C VAL A 46 -3.75 7.68 -10.44
N ASN A 47 -4.25 8.86 -10.78
CA ASN A 47 -4.85 9.10 -12.09
C ASN A 47 -3.75 9.39 -13.12
N LEU A 48 -3.28 8.36 -13.83
CA LEU A 48 -2.27 8.50 -14.88
C LEU A 48 -2.91 8.98 -16.19
N VAL A 49 -2.42 10.09 -16.73
CA VAL A 49 -2.90 10.67 -17.99
C VAL A 49 -1.76 10.75 -19.02
N THR A 50 -2.03 10.31 -20.25
CA THR A 50 -1.07 10.40 -21.37
C THR A 50 -1.22 11.73 -22.12
N LEU A 51 -0.12 12.47 -22.25
CA LEU A 51 -0.06 13.71 -23.02
C LEU A 51 0.77 13.51 -24.29
N ARG A 52 0.20 13.82 -25.46
CA ARG A 52 0.92 13.81 -26.75
C ARG A 52 1.06 15.22 -27.29
N PHE A 53 2.29 15.66 -27.50
CA PHE A 53 2.61 17.00 -28.01
C PHE A 53 3.73 16.95 -29.04
N THR A 54 3.96 18.07 -29.73
CA THR A 54 5.10 18.26 -30.65
C THR A 54 5.73 19.62 -30.38
N VAL A 55 7.06 19.68 -30.43
CA VAL A 55 7.82 20.91 -30.22
C VAL A 55 8.50 21.31 -31.53
N ARG A 56 8.45 22.60 -31.86
CA ARG A 56 9.11 23.17 -33.03
C ARG A 56 9.99 24.35 -32.63
N ASP A 57 11.07 24.55 -33.36
CA ASP A 57 11.90 25.75 -33.24
C ASP A 57 11.24 26.97 -33.92
N GLN A 58 11.92 28.12 -33.84
CA GLN A 58 11.44 29.37 -34.44
C GLN A 58 11.38 29.31 -35.98
N GLN A 59 12.14 28.40 -36.59
CA GLN A 59 12.19 28.16 -38.04
C GLN A 59 11.15 27.11 -38.48
N GLY A 60 10.38 26.55 -37.54
CA GLY A 60 9.34 25.55 -37.79
C GLY A 60 9.84 24.11 -37.90
N GLN A 61 11.13 23.85 -37.63
CA GLN A 61 11.68 22.50 -37.62
C GLN A 61 11.29 21.76 -36.33
N PHE A 62 11.13 20.44 -36.42
CA PHE A 62 10.80 19.62 -35.25
C PHE A 62 12.03 19.44 -34.35
N LEU A 63 11.85 19.74 -33.07
CA LEU A 63 12.83 19.47 -32.03
C LEU A 63 12.59 18.07 -31.48
N ASN A 64 13.40 17.11 -31.92
CA ASN A 64 13.28 15.69 -31.55
C ASN A 64 14.33 15.22 -30.54
N ASN A 65 15.23 16.12 -30.12
CA ASN A 65 16.33 15.83 -29.21
C ASN A 65 16.06 16.32 -27.79
N LEU A 66 14.77 16.44 -27.42
CA LEU A 66 14.37 16.87 -26.08
C LEU A 66 14.34 15.69 -25.12
N THR A 67 14.84 15.92 -23.91
CA THR A 67 14.93 14.93 -22.83
C THR A 67 13.90 15.23 -21.74
N GLU A 68 13.58 14.21 -20.94
CA GLU A 68 12.55 14.29 -19.89
C GLU A 68 12.75 15.47 -18.92
N ASP A 69 13.99 15.74 -18.52
CA ASP A 69 14.37 16.81 -17.57
C ASP A 69 14.07 18.23 -18.09
N GLN A 70 13.82 18.37 -19.39
CA GLN A 70 13.41 19.63 -20.02
C GLN A 70 11.90 19.87 -19.93
N PHE A 71 11.14 18.93 -19.37
CA PHE A 71 9.69 19.04 -19.20
C PHE A 71 9.30 19.18 -17.73
N ARG A 72 8.27 20.00 -17.48
CA ARG A 72 7.63 20.16 -16.17
C ARG A 72 6.13 20.23 -16.37
N ILE A 73 5.40 19.33 -15.74
CA ILE A 73 3.94 19.27 -15.84
C ILE A 73 3.34 19.99 -14.64
N PHE A 74 2.36 20.85 -14.91
CA PHE A 74 1.60 21.54 -13.89
C PHE A 74 0.11 21.30 -14.12
N GLU A 75 -0.61 20.98 -13.06
CA GLU A 75 -2.07 20.88 -13.04
C GLU A 75 -2.59 21.74 -11.90
N ASN A 76 -3.51 22.67 -12.20
CA ASN A 76 -4.04 23.62 -11.20
C ASN A 76 -2.93 24.35 -10.41
N GLN A 77 -1.86 24.75 -11.11
CA GLN A 77 -0.66 25.39 -10.54
C GLN A 77 0.22 24.49 -9.65
N GLU A 78 -0.13 23.22 -9.48
CA GLU A 78 0.63 22.24 -8.73
C GLU A 78 1.54 21.44 -9.68
N ARG A 79 2.81 21.26 -9.30
CA ARG A 79 3.74 20.41 -10.08
C ARG A 79 3.32 18.95 -9.95
N LYS A 80 3.26 18.24 -11.07
CA LYS A 80 2.98 16.80 -11.13
C LYS A 80 4.23 16.02 -11.53
N ASP A 81 4.33 14.82 -11.00
CA ASP A 81 5.40 13.89 -11.32
C ASP A 81 5.16 13.25 -12.69
N LEU A 82 6.22 13.11 -13.46
CA LEU A 82 6.19 12.47 -14.75
C LEU A 82 6.53 10.98 -14.55
N ALA A 83 5.57 10.10 -14.81
CA ALA A 83 5.74 8.67 -14.58
C ALA A 83 6.46 7.96 -15.74
N PHE A 84 6.18 8.38 -16.98
CA PHE A 84 6.73 7.78 -18.21
C PHE A 84 7.03 8.86 -19.25
N PHE A 85 8.21 8.77 -19.87
CA PHE A 85 8.61 9.61 -20.99
C PHE A 85 8.95 8.75 -22.20
N ASP A 86 8.24 8.98 -23.31
CA ASP A 86 8.58 8.37 -24.60
C ASP A 86 9.46 9.34 -25.40
N GLU A 87 10.63 8.86 -25.85
CA GLU A 87 11.53 9.68 -26.66
C GLU A 87 10.86 10.17 -27.96
N PRO A 88 11.10 11.42 -28.36
CA PRO A 88 10.55 11.94 -29.61
C PRO A 88 11.07 11.14 -30.82
N SER A 89 10.19 10.37 -31.48
CA SER A 89 10.56 9.61 -32.67
C SER A 89 9.87 10.12 -33.93
N ILE A 90 10.69 10.43 -34.94
CA ILE A 90 10.22 10.79 -36.30
C ILE A 90 9.47 9.64 -36.98
N LYS A 91 9.72 8.39 -36.56
CA LYS A 91 8.98 7.20 -37.02
C LYS A 91 7.52 7.22 -36.58
N ALA A 92 7.24 7.60 -35.33
CA ALA A 92 5.87 7.71 -34.82
C ALA A 92 5.09 8.87 -35.47
N ALA A 93 5.75 10.01 -35.74
CA ALA A 93 5.14 11.15 -36.42
C ALA A 93 4.81 10.86 -37.90
N GLY A 94 5.65 10.08 -38.59
CA GLY A 94 5.41 9.63 -39.96
C GLY A 94 4.19 8.71 -40.07
N ALA A 95 4.01 7.80 -39.11
CA ALA A 95 2.87 6.88 -39.07
C ALA A 95 1.52 7.56 -38.77
N ALA A 96 1.52 8.66 -38.02
CA ALA A 96 0.29 9.44 -37.78
C ALA A 96 -0.19 10.21 -39.02
N ARG A 97 0.73 10.59 -39.93
CA ARG A 97 0.39 11.29 -41.18
C ARG A 97 -0.26 10.38 -42.23
N SER A 98 -0.04 9.07 -42.20
CA SER A 98 -0.70 8.13 -43.11
C SER A 98 -2.15 7.81 -42.74
N PHE A 99 -2.64 8.32 -41.60
CA PHE A 99 -4.02 8.10 -41.12
C PHE A 99 -4.95 9.31 -41.31
N LEU A 100 -4.50 10.37 -42.01
CA LEU A 100 -5.40 11.45 -42.40
C LEU A 100 -6.21 11.01 -43.63
N PRO A 101 -7.54 10.89 -43.55
CA PRO A 101 -8.35 10.75 -44.74
C PRO A 101 -8.22 12.04 -45.56
N SER A 102 -7.91 11.91 -46.85
CA SER A 102 -8.11 12.99 -47.80
C SER A 102 -9.60 13.36 -47.80
N CYS A 103 -9.91 14.58 -47.36
CA CYS A 103 -11.17 15.23 -47.70
C CYS A 103 -11.20 15.55 -49.19
#